data_AF-A0A822D2R4-F1
#
_entry.id   AF-A0A822D2R4-F1
#
_cell.length_a   1.000
_cell.length_b   1.000
_cell.length_c   1.000
_cell.angle_alpha   90.00
_cell.angle_beta   90.00
_cell.angle_gamma   90.00
#
_symmetry.space_group_name_H-M   'P 1'
#
loop_
_entity.id
_entity.type
_entity.pdbx_description
1 polymer ?
#
loop_
_entity_poly.entity_id
_entity_poly.type
_entity_poly.pdbx_seq_one_letter_code
_entity_poly.pdbx_strand_id
1 'polypeptide(L)' 'YNEVRANAGIDCCIILVGNKSDQRHIRAVLYDDAKKYAEARNIQYIETSALDSTNVEQAFRTL' A
#
# COMPACT_ATOMS: atom_id res chain seq x y z
N TYR A 1 -7.88 -9.06 5.60
CA TYR A 1 -8.94 -8.40 4.79
C TYR A 1 -10.27 -8.34 5.54
N ASN A 2 -10.77 -9.47 6.09
CA ASN A 2 -12.01 -9.47 6.89
C ASN A 2 -11.92 -8.69 8.21
N GLU A 3 -10.78 -8.71 8.90
CA GLU A 3 -10.66 -8.05 10.22
C GLU A 3 -10.72 -6.52 10.15
N VAL A 4 -10.19 -5.92 9.09
CA VAL A 4 -10.17 -4.46 8.91
C VAL A 4 -11.57 -3.96 8.58
N ARG A 5 -12.30 -4.60 7.64
CA ARG A 5 -13.67 -4.19 7.32
C ARG A 5 -14.70 -4.50 8.41
N ALA A 6 -14.45 -5.50 9.25
CA ALA A 6 -15.35 -5.82 10.36
C ALA A 6 -15.27 -4.82 11.52
N ASN A 7 -14.11 -4.16 11.70
CA ASN A 7 -13.87 -3.22 12.80
C ASN A 7 -13.76 -1.76 12.38
N ALA A 8 -13.53 -1.48 11.10
CA ALA A 8 -13.44 -0.12 10.59
C ALA A 8 -14.83 0.36 10.13
N GLY A 9 -15.18 1.58 10.54
CA GLY A 9 -16.44 2.22 10.12
C GLY A 9 -16.57 2.28 8.60
N ILE A 10 -17.81 2.39 8.12
CA ILE A 10 -18.17 2.41 6.68
C ILE A 10 -17.35 3.43 5.85
N ASP A 11 -16.81 4.47 6.49
CA ASP A 11 -15.97 5.52 5.90
C ASP A 11 -14.45 5.32 6.08
N CYS A 12 -13.98 4.11 6.37
CA CYS A 12 -12.55 3.87 6.53
C CYS A 12 -11.83 3.82 5.18
N CYS A 13 -10.93 4.79 4.95
CA CYS A 13 -9.99 4.76 3.84
C CYS A 13 -8.94 3.68 4.09
N ILE A 14 -8.87 2.69 3.19
CA ILE A 14 -7.88 1.61 3.24
C ILE A 14 -6.84 1.87 2.15
N ILE A 15 -5.59 1.97 2.56
CA ILE A 15 -4.42 2.10 1.68
C ILE A 15 -3.51 0.86 1.83
N LEU A 16 -3.07 0.30 0.71
CA LEU A 16 -2.06 -0.75 0.64
C LEU A 16 -0.69 -0.09 0.47
N VAL A 17 0.21 -0.34 1.43
CA VAL A 17 1.56 0.23 1.41
C VAL A 17 2.58 -0.87 1.13
N GLY A 18 3.24 -0.81 -0.03
CA GLY A 18 4.38 -1.66 -0.36
C GLY A 18 5.66 -1.10 0.25
N ASN A 19 5.99 -1.51 1.48
CA ASN A 19 7.22 -1.06 2.14
C ASN A 19 8.47 -1.80 1.60
N LYS A 20 9.66 -1.20 1.76
CA LYS A 20 10.98 -1.71 1.35
C LYS A 20 11.24 -1.72 -0.16
N SER A 21 10.74 -0.72 -0.89
CA SER A 21 10.95 -0.59 -2.34
C SER A 21 12.41 -0.41 -2.77
N ASP A 22 13.31 -0.10 -1.84
CA ASP A 22 14.76 -0.01 -2.02
C ASP A 22 15.42 -1.35 -2.39
N GLN A 23 14.85 -2.48 -1.93
CA GLN A 23 15.39 -3.81 -2.19
C GLN A 23 14.87 -4.40 -3.51
N ARG A 24 15.04 -3.65 -4.61
CA ARG A 24 14.61 -4.07 -5.95
C ARG A 24 15.18 -5.44 -6.37
N HIS A 25 16.34 -5.81 -5.84
CA HIS A 25 17.05 -7.06 -6.12
C HIS A 25 16.40 -8.31 -5.51
N ILE A 26 15.55 -8.17 -4.48
CA ILE A 26 14.83 -9.30 -3.83
C ILE A 26 13.32 -9.08 -3.85
N ARG A 27 12.84 -8.38 -4.90
CA ARG A 27 11.42 -8.10 -5.08
C ARG A 27 10.64 -9.39 -5.29
N ALA A 28 9.83 -9.77 -4.31
CA ALA A 28 8.94 -10.92 -4.40
C ALA A 28 7.60 -10.61 -5.11
N VAL A 29 7.20 -9.33 -5.15
CA VAL A 29 5.92 -8.89 -5.71
C VAL A 29 6.16 -7.75 -6.69
N LEU A 30 5.69 -7.92 -7.93
CA LEU A 30 5.77 -6.88 -8.96
C LEU A 30 4.79 -5.75 -8.64
N TYR A 31 5.18 -4.52 -8.99
CA TYR A 31 4.33 -3.34 -8.83
C TYR A 31 2.97 -3.50 -9.51
N ASP A 32 2.94 -4.01 -10.73
CA ASP A 32 1.71 -4.24 -11.50
C ASP A 32 0.75 -5.22 -10.82
N ASP A 33 1.27 -6.29 -10.21
CA ASP A 33 0.43 -7.27 -9.52
C ASP A 33 -0.17 -6.69 -8.23
N ALA A 34 0.62 -5.94 -7.46
CA ALA A 34 0.14 -5.25 -6.27
C ALA A 34 -0.87 -4.15 -6.61
N LYS A 35 -0.62 -3.39 -7.70
CA LYS A 35 -1.54 -2.36 -8.19
C LYS A 35 -2.87 -2.96 -8.66
N LYS A 36 -2.84 -4.03 -9.46
CA LYS A 36 -4.05 -4.76 -9.89
C LYS A 36 -4.84 -5.31 -8.71
N TYR A 37 -4.14 -5.83 -7.70
CA TYR A 37 -4.78 -6.33 -6.49
C TYR A 37 -5.55 -5.23 -5.74
N ALA A 38 -4.97 -4.04 -5.66
CA ALA A 38 -5.54 -2.87 -5.01
C ALA A 38 -6.72 -2.28 -5.81
N GLU A 39 -6.57 -2.13 -7.13
CA GLU A 39 -7.63 -1.67 -8.04
C GLU A 39 -8.86 -2.59 -8.00
N ALA A 40 -8.66 -3.91 -8.05
CA ALA A 40 -9.75 -4.90 -7.94
C ALA A 40 -10.54 -4.81 -6.63
N ARG A 41 -9.99 -4.12 -5.63
CA ARG A 41 -10.50 -4.01 -4.27
C ARG A 41 -10.90 -2.59 -3.88
N ASN A 42 -10.78 -1.62 -4.80
CA ASN A 42 -10.93 -0.19 -4.54
C ASN A 42 -10.07 0.29 -3.35
N ILE A 43 -8.84 -0.21 -3.28
CA ILE A 43 -7.83 0.20 -2.31
C ILE A 43 -6.80 1.06 -3.02
N GLN A 44 -6.35 2.14 -2.39
CA GLN A 44 -5.22 2.92 -2.89
C GLN A 44 -3.92 2.17 -2.67
N TYR A 45 -2.96 2.24 -3.60
CA TYR A 45 -1.67 1.58 -3.48
C TYR A 45 -0.52 2.57 -3.60
N ILE A 46 0.45 2.47 -2.70
CA ILE A 46 1.69 3.27 -2.75
C ILE A 46 2.87 2.42 -2.31
N GLU A 47 4.00 2.54 -3.02
CA GLU A 47 5.26 1.96 -2.59
C GLU A 47 6.09 2.98 -1.83
N THR A 48 6.58 2.59 -0.67
CA THR A 48 7.39 3.43 0.21
C THR A 48 8.68 2.72 0.57
N SER A 49 9.75 3.49 0.77
CA SER A 49 10.93 3.00 1.48
C SER A 49 11.04 3.75 2.79
N ALA A 50 10.83 3.04 3.91
CA ALA A 50 11.12 3.57 5.23
C ALA A 50 12.64 3.75 5.46
N LEU A 51 13.49 3.08 4.68
CA LEU A 51 14.94 3.19 4.76
C LEU A 51 15.42 4.50 4.11
N ASP A 52 14.96 4.78 2.90
CA ASP A 52 15.30 6.00 2.14
C ASP A 52 14.32 7.17 2.37
N SER A 53 13.35 7.00 3.28
CA SER A 53 12.22 7.93 3.48
C SER A 53 11.45 8.27 2.19
N THR A 54 11.57 7.42 1.16
CA THR A 54 10.96 7.66 -0.15
C THR A 54 9.46 7.38 -0.07
N ASN A 55 8.65 8.33 -0.53
CA ASN A 55 7.19 8.27 -0.59
C ASN A 55 6.45 8.08 0.74
N VAL A 56 7.15 8.11 1.89
CA VAL A 56 6.52 7.99 3.21
C VAL A 56 5.56 9.16 3.45
N GLU A 57 5.98 10.40 3.21
CA GLU A 57 5.10 11.56 3.34
C GLU A 57 3.91 11.49 2.38
N GLN A 58 4.13 11.05 1.15
CA GLN A 58 3.08 10.90 0.15
C GLN A 58 2.05 9.84 0.58
N ALA A 59 2.48 8.75 1.22
CA ALA A 59 1.58 7.75 1.78
C ALA A 59 0.66 8.33 2.86
N PHE A 60 1.20 9.18 3.73
CA PHE A 60 0.41 9.86 4.76
C PHE A 60 -0.50 10.97 4.21
N ARG A 61 -0.15 11.64 3.12
CA ARG A 61 -0.99 12.65 2.46
C ARG A 61 -2.11 12.08 1.58
N THR A 62 -2.01 10.81 1.22
CA THR A 62 -2.99 10.14 0.35
C THR A 62 -4.17 9.57 1.16
N LEU A 63 -4.00 9.43 2.48
CA LEU A 63 -5.06 9.18 3.47
C LEU A 63 -5.89 10.44 3.72
#